data_AF-A0A9D2SES0-F1
#
_entry.id   AF-A0A9D2SES0-F1
#
_cell.length_a   1.000
_cell.length_b   1.000
_cell.length_c   1.000
_cell.angle_alpha   90.00
_cell.angle_beta   90.00
_cell.angle_gamma   90.00
#
_symmetry.space_group_name_H-M   'P 1'
#
loop_
_entity.id
_entity.type
_entity.pdbx_description
1 polymer ?
#
loop_
_entity_poly.entity_id
_entity_poly.type
_entity_poly.pdbx_seq_one_letter_code
_entity_poly.pdbx_strand_id
1 'polypeptide(L)'
;VLLDIGHENYFYNASTESCYTDTIDEYVEMSFEHYIPGSWYYSKNPATYDKIKSEINMQRPFLLNIVGSHSDYANHAVAGYAYTRLKSESTGYYKSFLKVADGLVHSGRYIDIATIQSGAATMHCIGY
;
A
#
# COMPACT_ATOMS: atom_id res chain seq x y z
N VAL A 1 4.45 26.18 -8.60
CA VAL A 1 4.12 24.88 -9.22
C VAL A 1 4.78 23.85 -8.34
N LEU A 2 4.01 23.08 -7.58
CA LEU A 2 4.58 21.97 -6.82
C LEU A 2 5.12 20.98 -7.85
N LEU A 3 6.41 20.76 -7.75
CA LEU A 3 7.16 19.82 -8.55
C LEU A 3 6.61 18.41 -8.24
N ASP A 4 6.08 17.70 -9.25
CA ASP A 4 5.61 16.33 -9.07
C ASP A 4 6.83 15.42 -9.08
N ILE A 5 7.21 14.96 -7.89
CA ILE A 5 8.37 14.07 -7.64
C ILE A 5 8.36 12.89 -8.62
N GLY A 6 7.19 12.38 -9.00
CA GLY A 6 7.07 11.29 -9.95
C GLY A 6 7.50 11.67 -11.37
N HIS A 7 7.13 12.87 -11.81
CA HIS A 7 7.41 13.35 -13.17
C HIS A 7 8.87 13.77 -13.36
N GLU A 8 9.47 14.41 -12.35
CA GLU A 8 10.82 14.98 -12.47
C GLU A 8 11.93 13.96 -12.32
N ASN A 9 11.67 12.89 -11.57
CA ASN A 9 12.62 11.83 -11.32
C ASN A 9 12.35 10.60 -12.20
N TYR A 10 11.47 10.73 -13.20
CA TYR A 10 11.12 9.68 -14.17
C TYR A 10 10.56 8.40 -13.52
N PHE A 11 9.87 8.55 -12.40
CA PHE A 11 9.17 7.44 -11.73
C PHE A 11 7.76 7.22 -12.28
N TYR A 12 7.21 8.19 -13.01
CA TYR A 12 5.86 8.15 -13.54
C TYR A 12 5.76 7.46 -14.92
N ASN A 13 4.86 6.48 -15.01
CA ASN A 13 4.45 5.85 -16.25
C ASN A 13 3.16 6.48 -16.79
N ALA A 14 3.29 7.32 -17.81
CA ALA A 14 2.16 8.01 -18.44
C ALA A 14 1.16 7.08 -19.14
N SER A 15 1.54 5.85 -19.47
CA SER A 15 0.62 4.89 -20.12
C SER A 15 -0.35 4.23 -19.13
N THR A 16 0.03 4.16 -17.85
CA THR A 16 -0.75 3.51 -16.80
C THR A 16 -1.17 4.48 -15.69
N GLU A 17 -0.79 5.76 -15.81
CA GLU A 17 -1.00 6.80 -14.79
C GLU A 17 -0.54 6.36 -13.39
N SER A 18 0.61 5.67 -13.33
CA SER A 18 1.13 5.05 -12.10
C SER A 18 2.64 5.24 -11.95
N CYS A 19 3.18 4.92 -10.77
CA CYS A 19 4.63 4.75 -10.60
C CYS A 19 5.11 3.48 -11.33
N TYR A 20 6.33 3.47 -11.86
CA TYR A 20 7.00 2.24 -12.28
C TYR A 20 7.28 1.34 -11.08
N THR A 21 7.06 0.04 -11.24
CA THR A 21 7.29 -0.96 -10.17
C THR A 21 8.75 -0.95 -9.69
N ASP A 22 9.70 -0.79 -10.60
CA ASP A 22 11.13 -0.86 -10.31
C ASP A 22 11.66 0.38 -9.58
N THR A 23 10.90 1.49 -9.58
CA THR A 23 11.30 2.77 -8.96
C THR A 23 10.42 3.18 -7.79
N ILE A 24 9.54 2.28 -7.34
CA ILE A 24 8.55 2.61 -6.32
C ILE A 24 9.19 2.84 -4.94
N ASP A 25 10.31 2.18 -4.67
CA ASP A 25 11.08 2.36 -3.44
C ASP A 25 11.62 3.78 -3.36
N GLU A 26 12.32 4.22 -4.41
CA GLU A 26 12.88 5.57 -4.51
C GLU A 26 11.79 6.63 -4.53
N TYR A 27 10.70 6.40 -5.27
CA TYR A 27 9.56 7.32 -5.28
C TYR A 27 8.96 7.53 -3.89
N VAL A 28 8.78 6.44 -3.12
CA VAL A 28 8.27 6.52 -1.74
C VAL A 28 9.26 7.30 -0.87
N GLU A 29 10.52 6.87 -0.79
CA GLU A 29 11.51 7.53 0.06
C GLU A 29 11.64 9.02 -0.25
N MET A 30 11.73 9.39 -1.54
CA MET A 30 11.81 10.80 -1.95
C MET A 30 10.53 11.59 -1.65
N SER A 31 9.36 10.98 -1.86
CA SER A 31 8.09 11.64 -1.55
C SER A 31 7.99 11.96 -0.06
N PHE A 32 8.37 11.01 0.79
CA PHE A 32 8.29 11.22 2.23
C PHE A 32 9.33 12.20 2.75
N GLU A 33 10.58 12.15 2.27
CA GLU A 33 11.60 13.15 2.60
C GLU A 33 11.14 14.58 2.23
N HIS A 34 10.47 14.73 1.08
CA HIS A 34 10.01 16.03 0.62
C HIS A 34 8.78 16.55 1.39
N TYR A 35 7.79 15.70 1.63
CA TYR A 35 6.50 16.13 2.20
C TYR A 35 6.44 16.01 3.73
N ILE A 36 7.28 15.19 4.35
CA ILE A 36 7.28 14.95 5.80
C ILE A 36 8.69 15.16 6.36
N PRO A 37 9.10 16.42 6.57
CA PRO A 37 10.42 16.73 7.10
C PRO A 37 10.55 16.24 8.55
N GLY A 38 11.60 15.49 8.86
CA GLY A 38 11.88 15.02 10.21
C GLY A 38 12.70 13.73 10.26
N SER A 39 12.78 13.14 11.45
CA SER A 39 13.34 11.80 11.61
C SER A 39 12.26 10.76 11.33
N TRP A 40 12.47 9.99 10.27
CA TRP A 40 11.61 8.88 9.90
C TRP A 40 12.48 7.67 9.56
N TYR A 41 11.88 6.49 9.55
CA TYR A 41 12.51 5.29 9.03
C TYR A 41 11.59 4.59 8.03
N TYR A 42 12.19 4.03 7.00
CA TYR A 42 11.52 3.26 5.96
C TYR A 42 11.73 1.77 6.18
N SER A 43 10.69 0.98 5.91
CA SER A 43 10.80 -0.49 5.92
C SER A 43 9.86 -1.14 4.91
N LYS A 44 10.38 -2.17 4.23
CA LYS A 44 9.58 -3.07 3.38
C LYS A 44 9.18 -4.31 4.15
N ASN A 45 7.90 -4.65 4.10
CA ASN A 45 7.37 -5.77 4.85
C ASN A 45 6.37 -6.57 4.00
N PRO A 46 6.25 -7.89 4.19
CA PRO A 46 5.18 -8.67 3.58
C PRO A 46 3.80 -8.22 4.06
N ALA A 47 2.81 -8.26 3.17
CA ALA A 47 1.43 -7.84 3.44
C ALA A 47 0.62 -8.86 4.27
N THR A 48 1.10 -9.22 5.46
CA THR A 48 0.39 -10.13 6.36
C THR A 48 -0.64 -9.39 7.21
N TYR A 49 -1.67 -10.10 7.67
CA TYR A 49 -2.67 -9.53 8.58
C TYR A 49 -2.04 -8.89 9.82
N ASP A 50 -1.08 -9.57 10.46
CA ASP A 50 -0.48 -9.08 11.72
C ASP A 50 0.33 -7.81 11.48
N LYS A 51 1.03 -7.71 10.34
CA LYS A 51 1.78 -6.51 10.01
C LYS A 51 0.85 -5.34 9.68
N ILE A 52 -0.17 -5.57 8.85
CA ILE A 52 -1.22 -4.59 8.54
C ILE A 52 -1.87 -4.06 9.82
N LYS A 53 -2.30 -4.97 10.71
CA LYS A 53 -2.89 -4.63 12.00
C LYS A 53 -1.94 -3.77 12.85
N SER A 54 -0.66 -4.16 12.91
CA SER A 54 0.35 -3.45 13.68
C SER A 54 0.50 -2.00 13.20
N GLU A 55 0.74 -1.80 11.90
CA GLU A 55 0.93 -0.47 11.30
C GLU A 55 -0.29 0.44 11.50
N ILE A 56 -1.49 -0.08 11.24
CA ILE A 56 -2.73 0.70 11.40
C ILE A 56 -2.96 1.08 12.86
N ASN A 57 -2.71 0.18 13.82
CA ASN A 57 -2.86 0.48 15.24
C ASN A 57 -1.82 1.48 15.76
N MET A 58 -0.66 1.56 15.12
CA MET A 58 0.35 2.60 15.37
C MET A 58 0.04 3.91 14.65
N GLN A 59 -1.11 4.03 13.98
CA GLN A 59 -1.50 5.20 13.18
C GLN A 59 -0.54 5.49 12.02
N ARG A 60 0.02 4.44 11.43
CA ARG A 60 0.99 4.50 10.33
C ARG A 60 0.36 3.92 9.06
N PRO A 61 -0.39 4.71 8.27
CA PRO A 61 -0.79 4.26 6.94
C PRO A 61 0.46 3.97 6.10
N PHE A 62 0.32 3.05 5.15
CA PHE A 62 1.43 2.55 4.35
C PHE A 62 1.04 2.49 2.89
N LEU A 63 2.02 2.57 1.99
CA LEU A 63 1.79 2.26 0.59
C LEU A 63 1.86 0.74 0.41
N LEU A 64 0.85 0.16 -0.22
CA LEU A 64 0.80 -1.24 -0.58
C LEU A 64 1.08 -1.36 -2.07
N ASN A 65 2.21 -1.95 -2.43
CA ASN A 65 2.54 -2.29 -3.81
C ASN A 65 2.09 -3.72 -4.09
N ILE A 66 1.10 -3.88 -4.96
CA ILE A 66 0.55 -5.17 -5.37
C ILE A 66 1.25 -5.58 -6.67
N VAL A 67 1.82 -6.77 -6.67
CA VAL A 67 2.61 -7.32 -7.79
C VAL A 67 2.14 -8.74 -8.13
N GLY A 68 2.24 -9.11 -9.41
CA GLY A 68 2.04 -10.49 -9.84
C GLY A 68 0.62 -10.85 -10.26
N SER A 69 -0.04 -9.97 -11.02
CA SER A 69 -1.33 -10.27 -11.67
C SER A 69 -2.47 -10.63 -10.71
N HIS A 70 -2.61 -9.87 -9.62
CA HIS A 70 -3.80 -9.97 -8.76
C HIS A 70 -5.07 -9.74 -9.61
N SER A 71 -6.06 -10.64 -9.54
CA SER A 71 -7.22 -10.63 -10.46
C SER A 71 -7.96 -9.28 -10.50
N ASP A 72 -8.11 -8.65 -9.35
CA ASP A 72 -8.96 -7.45 -9.21
C ASP A 72 -8.15 -6.13 -9.14
N TYR A 73 -6.83 -6.21 -9.00
CA TYR A 73 -5.97 -5.05 -8.75
C TYR A 73 -4.78 -4.97 -9.72
N ALA A 74 -4.48 -6.03 -10.48
CA ALA A 74 -3.31 -6.13 -11.33
C ALA A 74 -2.01 -5.72 -10.60
N ASN A 75 -1.01 -5.23 -11.35
CA ASN A 75 0.13 -4.56 -10.75
C ASN A 75 -0.30 -3.12 -10.43
N HIS A 76 -0.38 -2.78 -9.14
CA HIS A 76 -0.93 -1.50 -8.71
C HIS A 76 -0.48 -1.09 -7.32
N ALA A 77 -0.34 0.20 -7.07
CA ALA A 77 0.01 0.75 -5.78
C ALA A 77 -1.17 1.51 -5.17
N VAL A 78 -1.50 1.20 -3.90
CA VAL A 78 -2.63 1.80 -3.17
C VAL A 78 -2.23 2.13 -1.73
N ALA A 79 -2.88 3.10 -1.10
CA ALA A 79 -2.62 3.43 0.29
C ALA A 79 -3.51 2.62 1.24
N GLY A 80 -2.92 1.80 2.10
CA GLY A 80 -3.63 1.06 3.15
C GLY A 80 -3.81 1.91 4.40
N TYR A 81 -5.05 2.03 4.91
CA TYR A 81 -5.35 2.95 6.02
C TYR A 81 -6.23 2.38 7.14
N ALA A 82 -6.94 1.27 6.91
CA ALA A 82 -7.77 0.62 7.93
C ALA A 82 -7.96 -0.86 7.62
N TYR A 83 -8.35 -1.66 8.61
CA TYR A 83 -8.66 -3.07 8.38
C TYR A 83 -9.97 -3.46 9.07
N THR A 84 -10.63 -4.47 8.52
CA THR A 84 -11.82 -5.11 9.10
C THR A 84 -11.54 -6.60 9.22
N ARG A 85 -11.87 -7.21 10.36
CA ARG A 85 -11.83 -8.67 10.51
C ARG A 85 -13.18 -9.18 10.97
N LEU A 86 -13.75 -10.07 10.17
CA LEU A 86 -15.02 -10.74 10.44
C LEU A 86 -14.74 -12.15 10.94
N LYS A 87 -15.54 -12.62 11.90
CA LYS A 87 -15.51 -13.99 12.41
C LYS A 87 -16.83 -14.68 12.06
N SER A 88 -16.74 -15.83 11.41
CA SER A 88 -17.90 -16.68 11.19
C SER A 88 -18.40 -17.26 12.51
N GLU A 89 -19.69 -17.13 12.79
CA GLU A 89 -20.30 -17.73 13.99
C GLU A 89 -20.40 -19.26 13.87
N SER A 90 -20.56 -19.79 12.65
CA SER A 90 -20.76 -21.22 12.41
C SER A 90 -19.45 -22.01 12.40
N THR A 91 -18.36 -21.42 11.88
CA THR A 91 -17.06 -22.11 11.73
C THR A 91 -15.97 -21.55 12.63
N GLY A 92 -16.18 -20.37 13.22
CA GLY A 92 -15.14 -19.65 13.96
C GLY A 92 -14.01 -19.08 13.08
N TYR A 93 -14.04 -19.31 11.77
CA TYR A 93 -13.01 -18.84 10.83
C TYR A 93 -13.07 -17.35 10.64
N TYR A 94 -11.92 -16.78 10.29
CA TYR A 94 -11.78 -15.35 10.08
C TYR A 94 -11.65 -15.00 8.61
N LYS A 95 -12.26 -13.88 8.22
CA LYS A 95 -11.97 -13.20 6.97
C LYS A 95 -11.54 -11.77 7.26
N SER A 96 -10.42 -11.34 6.68
CA SER A 96 -9.82 -10.05 6.96
C SER A 96 -9.68 -9.23 5.69
N PHE A 97 -10.08 -7.97 5.77
CA PHE A 97 -10.04 -7.03 4.66
C PHE A 97 -9.19 -5.81 5.01
N LEU A 98 -8.35 -5.39 4.09
CA LEU A 98 -7.67 -4.10 4.12
C LEU A 98 -8.53 -3.07 3.38
N LYS A 99 -8.78 -1.91 3.98
CA LYS A 99 -9.35 -0.75 3.29
C LYS A 99 -8.23 0.05 2.63
N VAL A 100 -8.41 0.38 1.36
CA VAL A 100 -7.40 1.08 0.56
C VAL A 100 -7.97 2.32 -0.10
N ALA A 101 -7.13 3.36 -0.21
CA ALA A 101 -7.36 4.51 -1.07
C ALA A 101 -6.59 4.29 -2.37
N ASP A 102 -7.30 4.38 -3.48
CA ASP A 102 -6.82 4.06 -4.81
C ASP A 102 -6.82 5.34 -5.66
N GLY A 103 -5.67 5.70 -6.22
CA GLY A 103 -5.54 6.90 -7.05
C GLY A 103 -6.34 6.85 -8.35
N LEU A 104 -6.70 5.66 -8.83
CA LEU A 104 -7.42 5.44 -10.08
C LEU A 104 -8.94 5.28 -9.89
N VAL A 105 -9.43 5.20 -8.64
CA VAL A 105 -10.84 4.90 -8.34
C VAL A 105 -11.37 5.81 -7.23
N HIS A 106 -12.51 6.47 -7.49
CA HIS A 106 -13.12 7.42 -6.55
C HIS A 106 -14.10 6.81 -5.53
N SER A 107 -14.18 5.49 -5.44
CA SER A 107 -15.01 4.75 -4.49
C SER A 107 -14.15 3.97 -3.49
N GLY A 108 -14.70 3.70 -2.30
CA GLY A 108 -13.98 2.93 -1.29
C GLY A 108 -13.69 1.50 -1.78
N ARG A 109 -12.42 1.09 -1.68
CA ARG A 109 -11.96 -0.24 -2.08
C ARG A 109 -11.49 -1.06 -0.89
N TYR A 110 -11.64 -2.37 -1.01
CA TYR A 110 -11.25 -3.36 -0.02
C TYR A 110 -10.47 -4.50 -0.68
N ILE A 111 -9.44 -4.99 -0.01
CA ILE A 111 -8.64 -6.13 -0.45
C ILE A 111 -8.80 -7.25 0.58
N ASP A 112 -9.12 -8.46 0.13
CA ASP A 112 -9.04 -9.66 0.97
C ASP A 112 -7.56 -9.94 1.28
N ILE A 113 -7.17 -9.86 2.55
CA ILE A 113 -5.74 -9.97 2.92
C ILE A 113 -5.17 -11.34 2.52
N ALA A 114 -6.00 -12.38 2.44
CA ALA A 114 -5.57 -13.71 2.01
C ALA A 114 -5.04 -13.74 0.57
N THR A 115 -5.46 -12.81 -0.30
CA THR A 115 -5.06 -12.77 -1.71
C THR A 115 -3.73 -12.04 -1.94
N ILE A 116 -3.23 -11.31 -0.93
CA ILE A 116 -1.98 -10.53 -1.01
C ILE A 116 -0.87 -11.05 -0.09
N GLN A 117 -1.20 -11.87 0.91
CA GLN A 117 -0.26 -12.38 1.92
C GLN A 117 0.86 -13.27 1.33
N SER A 118 0.65 -13.93 0.20
CA SER A 118 1.58 -14.92 -0.37
C SER A 118 2.65 -14.32 -1.29
N GLY A 119 3.19 -13.16 -0.92
CA GLY A 119 4.21 -12.45 -1.72
C GLY A 119 3.67 -11.68 -2.92
N ALA A 120 2.33 -11.59 -3.05
CA ALA A 120 1.68 -10.81 -4.10
C ALA A 120 1.57 -9.31 -3.74
N ALA A 121 1.99 -8.90 -2.54
CA ALA A 121 2.13 -7.49 -2.21
C ALA A 121 3.23 -7.22 -1.18
N THR A 122 3.83 -6.05 -1.31
CA THR A 122 4.81 -5.48 -0.39
C THR A 122 4.23 -4.23 0.25
N MET A 123 4.34 -4.13 1.57
CA MET A 123 4.03 -2.92 2.32
C MET A 123 5.29 -2.07 2.43
N HIS A 124 5.18 -0.82 2.00
CA HIS A 124 6.16 0.24 2.18
C HIS A 124 5.72 1.08 3.39
N CYS A 125 6.28 0.74 4.54
CA CYS A 125 5.90 1.30 5.83
C CYS A 125 6.86 2.41 6.24
N ILE A 126 6.31 3.47 6.83
CA ILE A 126 7.10 4.56 7.39
C ILE A 126 6.72 4.75 8.85
N GLY A 127 7.75 4.92 9.68
CA GLY A 127 7.60 5.24 11.10
C GLY A 127 8.35 6.50 11.49
N TYR A 128 7.94 7.04 12.63
CA TYR A 128 8.47 8.23 13.30
C TYR A 128 8.77 7.86 14.76
#